data_AF-A0A9N7MB98-F1
#
_entry.id   AF-A0A9N7MB98-F1
#
_cell.length_a   1.000
_cell.length_b   1.000
_cell.length_c   1.000
_cell.angle_alpha   90.00
_cell.angle_beta   90.00
_cell.angle_gamma   90.00
#
_symmetry.space_group_name_H-M   'P 1'
#
loop_
_entity.id
_entity.type
_entity.pdbx_description
1 polymer ?
#
loop_
_entity_poly.entity_id
_entity_poly.type
_entity_poly.pdbx_seq_one_letter_code
_entity_poly.pdbx_strand_id
1 'polypeptide(L)'
;TTLAHVRSLIREHNLDFAAFLEPMTRDPSFDIYSRRLDFHAGMGNTSNKIWFFHSRDFTCQILRDTDQVLHVKLTAAHLPEPIFHTLVYVS
;
A
#
# COMPACT_ATOMS: atom_id res chain seq x y z
N THR A 1 -18.55 -6.07 3.48
CA THR A 1 -18.90 -6.69 2.19
C THR A 1 -17.91 -6.33 1.09
N THR A 2 -17.31 -5.12 1.06
CA THR A 2 -16.26 -4.72 0.08
C THR A 2 -14.84 -5.24 0.40
N LEU A 3 -14.36 -5.08 1.63
CA LEU A 3 -12.99 -5.49 2.01
C LEU A 3 -12.74 -7.00 1.91
N ALA A 4 -13.77 -7.82 2.16
CA ALA A 4 -13.67 -9.28 2.03
C ALA A 4 -13.43 -9.70 0.57
N HIS A 5 -14.06 -9.01 -0.38
CA HIS A 5 -13.87 -9.25 -1.80
C HIS A 5 -12.48 -8.80 -2.26
N VAL A 6 -12.04 -7.60 -1.84
CA VAL A 6 -10.68 -7.11 -2.10
C VAL A 6 -9.64 -8.10 -1.57
N ARG A 7 -9.82 -8.63 -0.36
CA ARG A 7 -8.96 -9.67 0.20
C ARG A 7 -8.95 -10.95 -0.64
N SER A 8 -10.11 -11.37 -1.17
CA SER A 8 -10.18 -12.54 -2.06
C SER A 8 -9.31 -12.33 -3.29
N LEU A 9 -9.42 -11.17 -3.95
CA LEU A 9 -8.61 -10.82 -5.12
C LEU A 9 -7.11 -10.79 -4.81
N ILE A 10 -6.73 -10.20 -3.68
CA ILE A 10 -5.32 -10.16 -3.24
C ILE A 10 -4.75 -11.57 -3.13
N ARG A 11 -5.51 -12.50 -2.54
CA ARG A 11 -5.09 -13.89 -2.35
C ARG A 11 -5.12 -14.71 -3.64
N GLU A 12 -6.19 -14.59 -4.42
CA GLU A 12 -6.37 -15.34 -5.67
C GLU A 12 -5.29 -15.00 -6.71
N HIS A 13 -4.83 -13.75 -6.71
CA HIS A 13 -3.79 -13.27 -7.61
C HIS A 13 -2.39 -13.19 -6.98
N ASN A 14 -2.23 -13.59 -5.71
CA ASN A 14 -0.97 -13.48 -4.96
C ASN A 14 -0.31 -12.10 -5.11
N LEU A 15 -1.07 -11.03 -4.85
CA LEU A 15 -0.56 -9.67 -5.06
C LEU A 15 0.49 -9.33 -3.99
N ASP A 16 1.68 -8.93 -4.44
CA ASP A 16 2.73 -8.41 -3.56
C ASP A 16 2.45 -7.00 -3.06
N PHE A 17 1.71 -6.21 -3.83
CA PHE A 17 1.42 -4.81 -3.53
C PHE A 17 -0.02 -4.46 -3.87
N ALA A 18 -0.59 -3.57 -3.09
CA ALA A 18 -1.87 -2.94 -3.44
C ALA A 18 -1.86 -1.48 -3.04
N ALA A 19 -2.48 -0.67 -3.88
CA ALA A 19 -2.71 0.74 -3.63
C ALA A 19 -4.19 1.07 -3.67
N PHE A 20 -4.63 1.91 -2.73
CA PHE A 20 -6.00 2.40 -2.66
C PHE A 20 -5.99 3.91 -2.69
N LEU A 21 -6.75 4.47 -3.62
CA LEU A 21 -7.02 5.90 -3.69
C LEU A 21 -8.37 6.18 -3.04
N GLU A 22 -8.44 7.26 -2.27
CA GLU A 22 -9.61 7.69 -1.50
C GLU A 22 -10.32 6.56 -0.73
N PRO A 23 -9.65 5.89 0.21
CA PRO A 23 -10.25 4.81 0.99
C PRO A 23 -11.35 5.28 1.99
N MET A 24 -11.83 6.53 1.87
CA MET A 24 -12.95 7.12 2.61
C MET A 24 -12.93 6.87 4.12
N THR A 25 -11.73 6.80 4.71
CA THR A 25 -11.52 6.51 6.13
C THR A 25 -10.72 7.65 6.74
N ARG A 26 -11.23 8.28 7.81
CA ARG A 26 -10.62 9.47 8.42
C ARG A 26 -9.31 9.17 9.15
N ASP A 27 -9.28 8.10 9.95
CA ASP A 27 -8.13 7.73 10.78
C ASP A 27 -7.78 6.25 10.58
N PRO A 28 -7.02 5.90 9.53
CA PRO A 28 -6.67 4.52 9.29
C PRO A 28 -5.67 3.98 10.30
N SER A 29 -5.96 2.80 10.82
CA SER A 29 -4.95 1.96 11.44
C SER A 29 -4.38 1.01 10.39
N PHE A 30 -3.21 1.35 9.83
CA PHE A 30 -2.58 0.52 8.81
C PHE A 30 -2.30 -0.90 9.30
N ASP A 31 -1.95 -1.08 10.58
CA ASP A 31 -1.82 -2.41 11.18
C ASP A 31 -3.09 -3.26 11.06
N ILE A 32 -4.27 -2.67 11.30
CA ILE A 32 -5.55 -3.36 11.18
C ILE A 32 -5.83 -3.70 9.70
N TYR A 33 -5.63 -2.74 8.80
CA TYR A 33 -5.91 -2.94 7.38
C TYR A 33 -4.94 -3.91 6.72
N SER A 34 -3.65 -3.88 7.05
CA SER A 34 -2.66 -4.84 6.58
C SER A 34 -3.05 -6.27 6.99
N ARG A 35 -3.39 -6.50 8.26
CA ARG A 35 -3.86 -7.82 8.72
C ARG A 35 -5.16 -8.25 8.02
N ARG A 36 -6.09 -7.32 7.81
CA ARG A 36 -7.36 -7.62 7.13
C ARG A 36 -7.19 -7.93 5.66
N LEU A 37 -6.23 -7.31 4.99
CA LEU A 37 -5.95 -7.47 3.56
C LEU A 37 -4.88 -8.53 3.26
N ASP A 38 -4.30 -9.14 4.31
CA ASP A 38 -3.24 -10.16 4.21
C ASP A 38 -1.89 -9.61 3.71
N PHE A 39 -1.60 -8.35 4.03
CA PHE A 39 -0.32 -7.70 3.78
C PHE A 39 0.54 -7.65 5.05
N HIS A 40 1.85 -7.49 4.86
CA HIS A 40 2.79 -7.37 5.97
C HIS A 40 2.67 -6.02 6.67
N ALA A 41 2.71 -4.95 5.89
CA ALA A 41 2.62 -3.58 6.38
C ALA A 41 1.92 -2.68 5.37
N GLY A 42 1.49 -1.52 5.85
CA GLY A 42 0.74 -0.53 5.10
C GLY A 42 1.14 0.87 5.51
N MET A 43 0.97 1.81 4.60
CA MET A 43 1.33 3.21 4.78
C MET A 43 0.45 4.08 3.90
N GLY A 44 0.44 5.37 4.20
CA GLY A 44 -0.26 6.34 3.38
C GLY A 44 0.51 7.64 3.25
N ASN A 45 -0.02 8.53 2.40
CA ASN A 45 0.48 9.89 2.32
C ASN A 45 -0.04 10.77 3.47
N THR A 46 0.44 12.00 3.53
CA THR A 46 0.09 12.99 4.57
C THR A 46 -1.41 13.22 4.74
N SER A 47 -2.18 13.11 3.65
CA SER A 47 -3.64 13.31 3.65
C SER A 47 -4.45 12.03 3.85
N ASN A 48 -3.80 10.86 4.00
CA ASN A 48 -4.42 9.54 4.04
C ASN A 48 -5.35 9.22 2.83
N LYS A 49 -5.22 9.97 1.73
CA LYS A 49 -5.98 9.75 0.49
C LYS A 49 -5.35 8.70 -0.42
N ILE A 50 -4.09 8.34 -0.18
CA ILE A 50 -3.38 7.28 -0.89
C ILE A 50 -2.87 6.31 0.15
N TRP A 51 -3.30 5.05 0.06
CA TRP A 51 -2.73 3.96 0.85
C TRP A 51 -1.94 3.03 -0.04
N PHE A 52 -0.86 2.49 0.51
CA PHE A 52 0.00 1.53 -0.14
C PHE A 52 0.33 0.40 0.83
N PHE A 53 0.18 -0.84 0.38
CA PHE A 53 0.44 -2.05 1.14
C PHE A 53 1.43 -2.93 0.40
N HIS A 54 2.22 -3.69 1.14
CA HIS A 54 3.18 -4.62 0.58
C HIS A 54 3.26 -5.94 1.35
N SER A 55 3.65 -7.00 0.64
CA SER A 55 3.91 -8.33 1.19
C SER A 55 5.20 -8.34 2.03
N ARG A 56 5.45 -9.46 2.72
CA ARG A 56 6.56 -9.61 3.67
C ARG A 56 7.93 -9.63 2.99
N ASP A 57 7.99 -10.01 1.72
CA ASP A 57 9.24 -10.16 0.99
C ASP A 57 9.90 -8.82 0.66
N PHE A 58 9.16 -7.72 0.87
CA PHE A 58 9.58 -6.37 0.57
C PHE A 58 9.70 -5.51 1.83
N THR A 59 10.75 -4.69 1.85
CA THR A 59 10.87 -3.53 2.72
C THR A 59 10.50 -2.28 1.93
N CYS A 60 9.55 -1.52 2.45
CA CYS A 60 9.08 -0.29 1.83
C CYS A 60 9.56 0.94 2.59
N GLN A 61 10.07 1.93 1.86
CA GLN A 61 10.49 3.23 2.38
C GLN A 61 9.73 4.33 1.63
N ILE A 62 9.09 5.24 2.37
CA ILE A 62 8.54 6.47 1.81
C ILE A 62 9.70 7.40 1.45
N LEU A 63 9.78 7.79 0.18
CA LEU A 63 10.75 8.77 -0.31
C LEU A 63 10.17 10.17 -0.38
N ARG A 64 8.87 10.27 -0.68
CA ARG A 64 8.12 11.53 -0.69
C ARG A 64 6.65 11.26 -0.46
N ASP A 65 6.05 12.01 0.45
CA ASP A 65 4.62 12.08 0.66
C ASP A 65 4.15 13.53 0.65
N THR A 66 3.07 13.78 -0.09
CA THR A 66 2.34 15.05 -0.09
C THR A 66 0.85 14.74 -0.11
N ASP A 67 -0.01 15.76 -0.04
CA ASP A 67 -1.46 15.56 -0.02
C ASP A 67 -2.01 14.82 -1.25
N GLN A 68 -1.27 14.82 -2.36
CA GLN A 68 -1.65 14.22 -3.64
C GLN A 68 -0.66 13.16 -4.14
N VAL A 69 0.46 12.93 -3.45
CA VAL A 69 1.52 12.01 -3.92
C VAL A 69 1.98 11.10 -2.80
N LEU A 70 2.20 9.83 -3.14
CA LEU A 70 2.98 8.88 -2.35
C LEU A 70 4.03 8.25 -3.28
N HIS A 71 5.30 8.55 -3.04
CA HIS A 71 6.42 7.96 -3.74
C HIS A 71 7.19 7.06 -2.78
N VAL A 72 7.30 5.78 -3.14
CA VAL A 72 7.91 4.75 -2.32
C VAL A 72 8.99 4.00 -3.07
N LYS A 73 9.98 3.54 -2.31
CA LYS A 73 11.02 2.62 -2.73
C LYS A 73 10.80 1.28 -2.06
N LEU A 74 10.82 0.23 -2.86
CA LEU A 74 10.74 -1.15 -2.42
C LEU A 74 12.08 -1.82 -2.63
N THR A 75 12.49 -2.60 -1.63
CA THR A 75 13.70 -3.42 -1.69
C THR A 75 13.36 -4.83 -1.23
N ALA A 76 13.98 -5.83 -1.84
CA ALA A 76 13.86 -7.22 -1.45
C ALA A 76 15.20 -7.93 -1.68
N ALA A 77 15.49 -8.97 -0.91
CA ALA A 77 16.76 -9.69 -0.98
C ALA A 77 16.99 -10.38 -2.35
N HIS A 78 15.91 -10.74 -3.04
CA HIS A 78 15.95 -11.42 -4.33
C HIS A 78 15.97 -10.45 -5.53
N LEU A 79 15.82 -9.15 -5.31
CA LEU A 79 15.85 -8.15 -6.37
C LEU A 79 17.25 -7.53 -6.52
N PRO A 80 17.79 -7.44 -7.75
CA PRO A 80 19.08 -6.81 -7.99
C PRO A 80 19.01 -5.28 -7.80
N GLU A 81 17.84 -4.68 -8.03
CA GLU A 81 17.61 -3.24 -7.90
C GLU A 81 16.26 -2.96 -7.22
N PRO A 82 16.13 -1.81 -6.53
CA PRO A 82 14.87 -1.40 -5.92
C PRO A 82 13.79 -1.09 -6.97
N ILE A 83 12.54 -1.37 -6.63
CA ILE A 83 11.36 -0.97 -7.40
C ILE A 83 10.84 0.35 -6.83
N PHE A 84 10.39 1.25 -7.70
CA PHE A 84 9.81 2.52 -7.30
C PHE A 84 8.35 2.61 -7.75
N HIS A 85 7.46 2.99 -6.84
CA HIS A 85 6.09 3.33 -7.18
C HIS A 85 5.83 4.79 -6.87
N THR A 86 5.20 5.48 -7.82
CA THR A 86 4.68 6.84 -7.64
C THR A 86 3.18 6.79 -7.81
N LEU A 87 2.48 7.04 -6.71
CA LEU A 87 1.04 7.08 -6.67
C LEU A 87 0.62 8.53 -6.62
N VAL A 88 -0.28 8.90 -7.53
CA VAL A 88 -0.77 10.28 -7.64
C VAL A 88 -2.28 10.25 -7.58
N TYR A 89 -2.83 11.07 -6.71
CA TYR A 89 -4.26 11.32 -6.60
C TYR A 89 -4.52 12.77 -7.00
N VAL A 90 -5.40 12.96 -7.98
CA VAL A 90 -5.85 14.27 -8.44
C VAL A 90 -7.32 14.40 -8.08
N SER A 91 -7.66 15.49 -7.40
CA SER A 91 -9.03 15.86 -7.02
C SER A 91 -9.80 16.48 -8.18
#